data_AF-A0A0P9F2B0-F1
#
_entry.id   AF-A0A0P9F2B0-F1
#
_cell.length_a   1.000
_cell.length_b   1.000
_cell.length_c   1.000
_cell.angle_alpha   90.00
_cell.angle_beta   90.00
_cell.angle_gamma   90.00
#
_symmetry.space_group_name_H-M   'P 1'
#
loop_
_entity.id
_entity.type
_entity.pdbx_description
1 polymer ?
#
loop_
_entity_poly.entity_id
_entity_poly.type
_entity_poly.pdbx_seq_one_letter_code
_entity_poly.pdbx_strand_id
1 'polypeptide(L)'
;MGKQQPFRWYRIVGHPQDGRSMDFVYYVESSSPHNVIKHYGKRRKCETGNGCIIVQFPFHENGVQLMPPTWTPERAEPIDSSVTTVLKVIPATRYVCECGKEHASEFPYPSMWCSCGRKAYPVGKMPYQKGVQQKQGNHPLEYP
;
A
#
# COMPACT_ATOMS: atom_id res chain seq x y z
N MET A 1 13.72 -1.58 23.28
CA MET A 1 13.53 -2.08 21.90
C MET A 1 12.10 -2.57 21.78
N GLY A 2 11.23 -1.86 21.06
CA GLY A 2 9.84 -2.29 20.84
C GLY A 2 9.83 -3.51 19.91
N LYS A 3 9.15 -4.59 20.32
CA LYS A 3 8.90 -5.73 19.43
C LYS A 3 8.11 -5.23 18.23
N GLN A 4 8.70 -5.28 17.03
CA GLN A 4 7.96 -5.00 15.80
C GLN A 4 6.82 -6.00 15.72
N GLN A 5 5.58 -5.51 15.62
CA GLN A 5 4.43 -6.40 15.43
C GLN A 5 4.58 -7.08 14.07
N PRO A 6 4.30 -8.39 13.97
CA PRO A 6 4.39 -9.09 12.70
C PRO A 6 3.39 -8.48 11.71
N PHE A 7 3.81 -8.39 10.45
CA PHE A 7 2.92 -8.01 9.36
C PHE A 7 1.76 -9.00 9.25
N ARG A 8 0.55 -8.48 9.05
CA ARG A 8 -0.68 -9.24 8.90
C ARG A 8 -1.48 -8.70 7.73
N TRP A 9 -2.32 -9.55 7.16
CA TRP A 9 -3.25 -9.17 6.11
C TRP A 9 -4.53 -8.61 6.70
N TYR A 10 -4.94 -7.47 6.18
CA TYR A 10 -6.18 -6.78 6.53
C TYR A 10 -7.01 -6.55 5.27
N ARG A 11 -8.33 -6.59 5.42
CA ARG A 11 -9.29 -6.27 4.37
C ARG A 11 -10.03 -4.99 4.72
N ILE A 12 -10.13 -4.08 3.76
CA ILE A 12 -11.04 -2.93 3.81
C ILE A 12 -11.89 -2.90 2.56
N VAL A 13 -13.13 -2.44 2.72
CA VAL A 13 -14.12 -2.33 1.64
C VAL A 13 -14.50 -0.88 1.48
N GLY A 14 -14.42 -0.38 0.26
CA GLY A 14 -14.79 0.97 -0.10
C GLY A 14 -15.92 0.99 -1.10
N HIS A 15 -16.80 1.98 -0.96
CA HIS A 15 -17.96 2.14 -1.83
C HIS A 15 -17.86 3.45 -2.64
N PRO A 16 -18.23 3.47 -3.93
CA PRO A 16 -18.25 4.65 -4.76
C PRO A 16 -19.24 5.68 -4.22
N GLN A 17 -18.88 6.96 -4.28
CA GLN A 17 -19.79 8.03 -3.86
C GLN A 17 -20.72 8.52 -4.97
N ASP A 18 -20.50 8.09 -6.21
CA ASP A 18 -21.29 8.44 -7.39
C ASP A 18 -22.46 7.46 -7.63
N GLY A 19 -22.75 6.58 -6.68
CA GLY A 19 -23.90 5.67 -6.71
C GLY A 19 -23.73 4.43 -7.59
N ARG A 20 -22.53 4.20 -8.16
CA ARG A 20 -22.24 2.96 -8.91
C ARG A 20 -22.27 1.75 -8.00
N SER A 21 -22.86 0.65 -8.47
CA SER A 21 -22.91 -0.65 -7.78
C SER A 21 -21.61 -1.43 -7.99
N MET A 22 -20.49 -0.90 -7.49
CA MET A 22 -19.19 -1.54 -7.60
C MET A 22 -18.39 -1.39 -6.31
N ASP A 23 -17.96 -2.49 -5.70
CA ASP A 23 -17.17 -2.43 -4.46
C ASP A 23 -15.67 -2.43 -4.73
N PHE A 24 -14.92 -1.73 -3.88
CA PHE A 24 -13.46 -1.74 -3.90
C PHE A 24 -12.95 -2.49 -2.69
N VAL A 25 -12.30 -3.62 -2.93
CA VAL A 25 -11.83 -4.49 -1.85
C VAL A 25 -10.33 -4.50 -1.85
N TYR A 26 -9.75 -3.91 -0.80
CA TYR A 26 -8.31 -3.80 -0.64
C TYR A 26 -7.85 -4.79 0.42
N TYR A 27 -6.95 -5.69 0.02
CA TYR A 27 -6.19 -6.53 0.92
C TYR A 27 -4.83 -5.87 1.15
N VAL A 28 -4.59 -5.41 2.37
CA VAL A 28 -3.41 -4.63 2.74
C VAL A 28 -2.61 -5.40 3.76
N GLU A 29 -1.33 -5.54 3.51
CA GLU A 29 -0.42 -6.10 4.48
C GLU A 29 0.21 -4.99 5.32
N SER A 30 -0.03 -5.05 6.62
CA SER A 30 0.28 -3.95 7.53
C SER A 30 0.72 -4.49 8.88
N SER A 31 1.45 -3.66 9.63
CA SER A 31 1.80 -3.94 11.03
C SER A 31 0.65 -3.64 12.00
N SER A 32 -0.34 -2.85 11.58
CA SER A 32 -1.51 -2.49 12.40
C SER A 32 -2.73 -2.06 11.56
N PRO A 33 -3.96 -2.18 12.09
CA PRO A 33 -5.16 -1.62 11.44
C PRO A 33 -5.13 -0.09 11.38
N HIS A 34 -4.48 0.57 12.33
CA HIS A 34 -4.27 2.01 12.34
C HIS A 34 -3.59 2.51 11.05
N ASN A 35 -2.49 1.86 10.66
CA ASN A 35 -1.77 2.21 9.43
C ASN A 35 -2.61 1.94 8.19
N VAL A 36 -3.45 0.90 8.19
CA VAL A 36 -4.38 0.63 7.09
C VAL A 36 -5.33 1.82 6.89
N ILE A 37 -5.96 2.32 7.96
CA ILE A 37 -6.86 3.48 7.88
C ILE A 37 -6.11 4.76 7.50
N LYS A 38 -4.94 4.99 8.09
CA LYS A 38 -4.12 6.18 7.81
C LYS A 38 -3.75 6.28 6.34
N HIS A 39 -3.37 5.16 5.70
CA HIS A 39 -2.88 5.14 4.33
C HIS A 39 -3.96 4.86 3.29
N TYR A 40 -4.88 3.94 3.57
CA TYR A 40 -5.85 3.44 2.59
C TYR A 40 -7.32 3.73 2.94
N GLY A 41 -7.59 4.19 4.17
CA GLY A 41 -8.94 4.57 4.60
C GLY A 41 -9.42 5.91 4.04
N LYS A 42 -10.61 6.32 4.50
CA LYS A 42 -11.27 7.59 4.16
C LYS A 42 -11.58 7.71 2.65
N ARG A 43 -11.74 8.94 2.16
CA ARG A 43 -11.97 9.22 0.74
C ARG A 43 -10.67 9.03 -0.03
N ARG A 44 -10.72 8.17 -1.05
CA ARG A 44 -9.59 7.89 -1.95
C ARG A 44 -10.04 8.00 -3.39
N LYS A 45 -9.17 8.58 -4.20
CA LYS A 45 -9.31 8.64 -5.64
C LYS A 45 -8.72 7.35 -6.21
N CYS A 46 -9.57 6.52 -6.83
CA CYS A 46 -9.21 5.22 -7.35
C CYS A 46 -9.28 5.23 -8.87
N GLU A 47 -8.20 4.80 -9.51
CA GLU A 47 -8.16 4.62 -10.96
C GLU A 47 -8.89 3.32 -11.35
N THR A 48 -9.70 3.43 -12.39
CA THR A 48 -10.44 2.35 -13.01
C THR A 48 -10.18 2.39 -14.52
N GLY A 49 -10.50 1.33 -15.26
CA GLY A 49 -10.36 1.34 -16.73
C GLY A 49 -11.14 2.46 -17.43
N ASN A 50 -12.17 3.01 -16.77
CA ASN A 50 -13.07 4.03 -17.31
C ASN A 50 -12.78 5.44 -16.74
N GLY A 51 -11.58 5.65 -16.19
CA GLY A 51 -11.19 6.91 -15.55
C GLY A 51 -11.13 6.78 -14.04
N CYS A 52 -11.39 7.87 -13.32
CA CYS A 52 -11.11 7.93 -11.89
C CYS A 52 -12.36 8.20 -11.07
N ILE A 53 -12.54 7.43 -9.99
CA ILE A 53 -13.71 7.54 -9.12
C ILE A 53 -13.31 7.83 -7.68
N ILE A 54 -14.19 8.51 -6.94
CA ILE A 54 -13.99 8.73 -5.50
C ILE A 54 -14.67 7.61 -4.73
N VAL A 55 -13.86 6.86 -4.00
CA VAL A 55 -14.27 5.73 -3.16
C VAL A 55 -14.17 6.13 -1.71
N GLN A 56 -15.22 5.82 -0.95
CA GLN A 56 -15.26 5.99 0.48
C GLN A 56 -14.88 4.68 1.18
N PHE A 57 -13.67 4.62 1.71
CA PHE A 57 -13.22 3.54 2.60
C PHE A 57 -13.54 3.88 4.07
N PRO A 58 -13.39 2.92 5.00
CA PRO A 58 -13.66 3.14 6.42
C PRO A 58 -12.81 4.28 7.00
N PHE A 59 -13.37 4.98 7.99
CA PHE A 59 -12.70 6.06 8.72
C PHE A 59 -12.01 5.59 10.00
N HIS A 60 -12.41 4.42 10.50
CA HIS A 60 -12.01 3.91 11.81
C HIS A 60 -11.58 2.45 11.72
N GLU A 61 -10.75 2.03 12.67
CA GLU A 61 -10.13 0.69 12.71
C GLU A 61 -11.17 -0.43 12.80
N ASN A 62 -12.35 -0.17 13.37
CA ASN A 62 -13.46 -1.14 13.44
C ASN A 62 -14.01 -1.54 12.07
N GLY A 63 -13.76 -0.73 11.02
CA GLY A 63 -14.08 -1.09 9.64
C GLY A 63 -12.99 -1.87 8.93
N VAL A 64 -11.89 -2.22 9.61
CA VAL A 64 -10.80 -3.04 9.09
C VAL A 64 -10.97 -4.47 9.58
N GLN A 65 -11.00 -5.41 8.66
CA GLN A 65 -11.08 -6.83 9.01
C GLN A 65 -9.69 -7.46 8.99
N LEU A 66 -9.32 -8.13 10.08
CA LEU A 66 -8.12 -8.96 10.11
C LEU A 66 -8.37 -10.30 9.40
N MET A 67 -7.49 -10.66 8.47
CA MET A 67 -7.55 -11.95 7.78
C MET A 67 -6.93 -13.07 8.63
N PRO A 68 -7.37 -14.33 8.44
CA PRO A 68 -6.74 -15.47 9.10
C PRO A 68 -5.23 -15.56 8.79
N PRO A 69 -4.40 -16.07 9.72
CA PRO A 69 -2.96 -16.21 9.48
C PRO A 69 -2.57 -17.07 8.27
N THR A 70 -3.48 -17.96 7.85
CA THR A 70 -3.32 -18.85 6.69
C THR A 70 -3.79 -18.24 5.37
N TRP A 71 -4.32 -17.02 5.40
CA TRP A 71 -4.75 -16.32 4.20
C TRP A 71 -3.55 -15.82 3.40
N THR A 72 -3.65 -15.92 2.08
CA THR A 72 -2.62 -15.45 1.15
C THR A 72 -3.26 -14.68 -0.02
N PRO A 73 -2.52 -13.78 -0.69
CA PRO A 73 -2.99 -13.02 -1.85
C PRO A 73 -3.68 -13.81 -2.96
N GLU A 74 -3.26 -15.05 -3.19
CA GLU A 74 -3.83 -15.94 -4.20
C GLU A 74 -5.28 -16.33 -3.89
N ARG A 75 -5.72 -16.12 -2.63
CA ARG A 75 -7.09 -16.33 -2.14
C ARG A 75 -7.88 -15.01 -2.07
N ALA A 76 -7.47 -13.98 -2.79
CA ALA A 76 -8.23 -12.75 -2.91
C ALA A 76 -9.44 -12.97 -3.82
N GLU A 77 -10.63 -12.89 -3.23
CA GLU A 77 -11.90 -13.13 -3.90
C GLU A 77 -12.83 -11.91 -3.76
N PRO A 78 -13.75 -11.70 -4.72
CA PRO A 78 -14.80 -10.70 -4.56
C PRO A 78 -15.70 -11.04 -3.36
N ILE A 79 -16.30 -10.03 -2.73
CA ILE A 79 -17.16 -10.23 -1.55
C ILE A 79 -18.47 -10.90 -1.95
N ASP A 80 -19.00 -10.54 -3.12
CA ASP A 80 -20.22 -11.08 -3.69
C ASP A 80 -20.04 -11.18 -5.20
N SER A 81 -20.36 -12.34 -5.78
CA SER A 81 -20.27 -12.55 -7.23
C SER A 81 -21.32 -11.77 -8.02
N SER A 82 -22.37 -11.27 -7.33
CA SER A 82 -23.42 -10.43 -7.91
C SER A 82 -23.05 -8.95 -8.01
N VAL A 83 -21.98 -8.51 -7.33
CA VAL A 83 -21.50 -7.13 -7.33
C VAL A 83 -20.17 -7.04 -8.07
N THR A 84 -20.08 -6.11 -9.03
CA THR A 84 -18.79 -5.86 -9.70
C THR A 84 -17.79 -5.43 -8.63
N THR A 85 -16.64 -6.08 -8.54
CA THR A 85 -15.64 -5.79 -7.49
C THR A 85 -14.30 -5.43 -8.11
N VAL A 86 -13.71 -4.33 -7.67
CA VAL A 86 -12.31 -3.99 -7.95
C VAL A 86 -11.45 -4.47 -6.79
N LEU A 87 -10.67 -5.51 -7.05
CA LEU A 87 -9.75 -6.11 -6.09
C LEU A 87 -8.37 -5.47 -6.20
N LYS A 88 -7.79 -5.12 -5.06
CA LYS A 88 -6.39 -4.67 -4.99
C LYS A 88 -5.68 -5.35 -3.83
N VAL A 89 -4.55 -5.98 -4.13
CA VAL A 89 -3.64 -6.53 -3.12
C VAL A 89 -2.45 -5.58 -2.98
N ILE A 90 -2.16 -5.19 -1.74
CA ILE A 90 -1.12 -4.21 -1.40
C ILE A 90 -0.19 -4.87 -0.36
N PRO A 91 0.84 -5.60 -0.81
CA PRO A 91 1.84 -6.18 0.08
C PRO A 91 2.75 -5.09 0.65
N ALA A 92 3.32 -5.35 1.83
CA ALA A 92 4.46 -4.56 2.29
C ALA A 92 5.67 -4.77 1.35
N THR A 93 6.59 -3.81 1.30
CA THR A 93 7.82 -3.95 0.52
C THR A 93 8.84 -4.73 1.34
N ARG A 94 9.44 -5.76 0.74
CA ARG A 94 10.44 -6.63 1.40
C ARG A 94 11.81 -6.25 0.91
N TYR A 95 12.79 -6.28 1.79
CA TYR A 95 14.15 -5.90 1.47
C TYR A 95 15.10 -6.99 1.93
N VAL A 96 16.07 -7.33 1.08
CA VAL A 96 17.13 -8.29 1.41
C VAL A 96 18.45 -7.54 1.46
N CYS A 97 19.18 -7.75 2.55
CA CYS A 97 20.56 -7.34 2.67
C CYS A 97 21.50 -8.43 2.17
N GLU A 98 22.68 -8.08 1.71
CA GLU A 98 23.75 -9.04 1.36
C GLU A 98 24.11 -10.01 2.50
N CYS A 99 23.89 -9.62 3.75
CA CYS A 99 24.11 -10.51 4.91
C CYS A 99 23.01 -11.56 5.10
N GLY A 100 22.03 -11.62 4.19
CA GLY A 100 20.91 -12.55 4.22
C GLY A 100 19.73 -12.12 5.11
N LYS A 101 19.85 -11.00 5.84
CA LYS A 101 18.74 -10.49 6.67
C LYS A 101 17.64 -9.88 5.80
N GLU A 102 16.42 -10.27 6.11
CA GLU A 102 15.20 -9.72 5.53
C GLU A 102 14.62 -8.60 6.40
N HIS A 103 14.06 -7.60 5.73
CA HIS A 103 13.35 -6.48 6.33
C HIS A 103 12.03 -6.27 5.59
N ALA A 104 11.05 -5.67 6.25
CA ALA A 104 9.78 -5.33 5.63
C ALA A 104 9.36 -3.90 6.02
N SER A 105 8.71 -3.20 5.10
CA SER A 105 8.17 -1.87 5.33
C SER A 105 6.86 -1.68 4.57
N GLU A 106 5.89 -1.02 5.20
CA GLU A 106 4.64 -0.61 4.56
C GLU A 106 4.87 0.41 3.43
N PHE A 107 6.05 1.06 3.42
CA PHE A 107 6.41 2.05 2.42
C PHE A 107 7.52 1.53 1.49
N PRO A 108 7.40 1.78 0.17
CA PRO A 108 8.43 1.44 -0.80
C PRO A 108 9.53 2.51 -0.79
N TYR A 109 10.59 2.27 -0.01
CA TYR A 109 11.84 3.02 -0.02
C TYR A 109 12.80 2.45 -1.07
N PRO A 110 13.69 3.27 -1.67
CA PRO A 110 14.76 2.77 -2.55
C PRO A 110 15.68 1.74 -1.89
N SER A 111 15.90 1.88 -0.58
CA SER A 111 16.74 0.99 0.24
C SER A 111 16.44 1.19 1.73
N MET A 112 16.81 0.22 2.56
CA MET A 112 16.78 0.31 4.03
C MET A 112 18.15 0.02 4.63
N TRP A 113 18.43 0.53 5.84
CA TRP A 113 19.63 0.17 6.57
C TRP A 113 19.46 -1.15 7.31
N CYS A 114 20.36 -2.09 7.05
CA CYS A 114 20.45 -3.34 7.80
C CYS A 114 21.30 -3.14 9.06
N SER A 115 21.01 -3.94 10.09
CA SER A 115 21.80 -3.97 11.34
C SER A 115 23.27 -4.37 11.16
N CYS A 116 23.64 -4.96 10.02
CA CYS A 116 25.04 -5.25 9.68
C CYS A 116 25.82 -4.03 9.14
N GLY A 117 25.18 -2.86 9.03
CA GLY A 117 25.80 -1.64 8.50
C GLY A 117 25.76 -1.50 6.98
N ARG A 118 25.16 -2.46 6.25
CA ARG A 118 24.97 -2.39 4.79
C ARG A 118 23.53 -2.05 4.41
N LYS A 119 23.32 -1.66 3.14
CA LYS A 119 21.99 -1.41 2.59
C LYS A 119 21.28 -2.72 2.23
N ALA A 120 20.01 -2.78 2.54
CA ALA A 120 19.06 -3.78 2.06
C ALA A 120 18.23 -3.18 0.92
N TYR A 121 17.99 -3.96 -0.12
CA TYR A 121 17.30 -3.54 -1.34
C TYR A 121 15.99 -4.29 -1.53
N PRO A 122 14.98 -3.65 -2.12
CA PRO A 122 13.66 -4.24 -2.32
C PRO A 122 13.74 -5.55 -3.14
N VAL A 123 12.97 -6.54 -2.74
CA VAL A 123 12.79 -7.80 -3.46
C VAL A 123 11.52 -7.70 -4.30
N GLY A 124 11.66 -7.87 -5.61
CA GLY A 124 10.56 -7.77 -6.57
C GLY A 124 10.42 -6.39 -7.22
N LYS A 125 9.58 -6.31 -8.27
CA LYS A 125 9.27 -5.04 -8.95
C LYS A 125 8.50 -4.15 -7.97
N MET A 126 9.11 -3.05 -7.54
CA MET A 126 8.35 -2.00 -6.86
C MET A 126 7.20 -1.54 -7.75
N PRO A 127 5.96 -1.34 -7.24
CA PRO A 127 4.99 -0.49 -7.91
C PRO A 127 5.47 0.97 -7.79
N TYR A 128 6.49 1.33 -8.55
CA TYR A 128 7.02 2.68 -8.60
C TYR A 128 6.09 3.53 -9.47
N GLN A 129 5.17 4.30 -8.86
CA GLN A 129 4.57 5.44 -9.56
C GLN A 129 5.57 6.60 -9.53
N LYS A 130 6.24 6.82 -10.68
CA LYS A 130 7.09 7.99 -10.94
C LYS A 130 6.25 9.26 -10.87
N GLY A 131 6.32 9.99 -9.76
CA GLY A 131 6.05 11.43 -9.74
C GLY A 131 7.33 12.18 -10.09
N VAL A 132 7.63 12.34 -11.38
CA VAL A 132 8.75 13.19 -11.82
C VAL A 132 8.30 14.65 -11.68
N GLN A 133 8.80 15.36 -10.67
CA GLN A 133 9.02 16.80 -10.79
C GLN A 133 10.53 17.02 -10.87
N GLN A 134 11.04 17.14 -12.10
CA GLN A 134 12.31 17.83 -12.32
C GLN A 134 12.07 19.31 -12.02
N LYS A 135 12.52 19.79 -10.87
CA LYS A 135 12.83 21.21 -10.70
C LYS A 135 14.20 21.44 -11.34
N GLN A 136 14.23 21.95 -12.58
CA GLN A 136 15.42 22.61 -13.09
C GLN A 136 15.64 23.86 -12.23
N GLY A 137 16.68 23.81 -11.39
CA GLY A 137 17.23 25.00 -10.75
C GLY A 137 17.96 25.81 -11.80
N ASN A 138 17.32 26.86 -12.33
CA ASN A 138 18.05 27.92 -13.00
C ASN A 138 18.67 28.81 -11.92
N HIS A 139 19.96 28.60 -11.66
CA HIS A 139 20.82 29.63 -11.08
C HIS A 139 21.14 30.64 -12.20
N PRO A 140 20.77 31.92 -12.10
CA PRO A 140 21.44 32.95 -12.88
C PRO A 140 22.82 33.20 -12.27
N LEU A 141 23.87 32.86 -13.02
CA LEU A 141 25.21 33.39 -12.75
C LEU A 141 25.21 34.85 -13.22
N GLU A 142 25.15 35.76 -12.25
CA GLU A 142 25.66 37.12 -12.41
C GLU A 142 27.17 37.05 -12.64
N TYR A 143 27.69 37.76 -13.64
CA TYR A 143 29.09 38.18 -13.77
C TYR A 143 29.20 39.27 -14.85
N PRO A 144 30.26 40.09 -14.80
CA PRO A 144 30.31 41.42 -14.19
C PRO A 144 29.88 42.59 -15.08
#